data_AF-A0A3M2D219-F1
#
_entry.id   AF-A0A3M2D219-F1
#
_cell.length_a   1.000
_cell.length_b   1.000
_cell.length_c   1.000
_cell.angle_alpha   90.00
_cell.angle_beta   90.00
_cell.angle_gamma   90.00
#
_symmetry.space_group_name_H-M   'P 1'
#
loop_
_entity.id
_entity.type
_entity.pdbx_description
1 polymer ?
#
loop_
_entity_poly.entity_id
_entity_poly.type
_entity_poly.pdbx_seq_one_letter_code
_entity_poly.pdbx_strand_id
1 'polypeptide(L)'
;MEEKTMKTALTAAAFAFAAGLAHADITGPAAGLYSPFDHASATITFVGSSAGYTGELAWISSIEDRSGLFVFNNKQSFAGESFTLPALFARGEEVLFRYEVIRGGLDSFASDTDRAQFRFTAISETEYLVGVEDIRLPRGDADYNDVEFRVSFAQVPTPGSLALLGLGGLCVRRKR
;
A
#
# COMPACT_ATOMS: atom_id res chain seq x y z
N MET A 1 51.66 42.08 35.48
CA MET A 1 50.80 40.89 35.67
C MET A 1 49.82 40.90 34.53
N GLU A 2 50.15 40.16 33.47
CA GLU A 2 49.36 40.12 32.23
C GLU A 2 48.28 39.04 32.32
N GLU A 3 47.07 39.46 32.02
CA GLU A 3 45.84 38.68 32.04
C GLU A 3 45.71 37.89 30.73
N LYS A 4 45.50 36.56 30.80
CA LYS A 4 45.30 35.72 29.61
C LYS A 4 43.93 35.06 29.67
N THR A 5 42.95 35.71 29.04
CA THR A 5 41.58 35.20 28.87
C THR A 5 41.55 34.15 27.78
N MET A 6 41.31 32.89 28.15
CA MET A 6 41.24 31.75 27.24
C MET A 6 39.80 31.59 26.74
N LYS A 7 39.55 31.90 25.45
CA LYS A 7 38.26 31.70 24.79
C LYS A 7 38.17 30.27 24.28
N THR A 8 37.40 29.43 24.98
CA THR A 8 37.09 28.07 24.54
C THR A 8 35.98 28.12 23.48
N ALA A 9 36.35 27.93 22.21
CA ALA A 9 35.39 27.75 21.13
C ALA A 9 34.93 26.29 21.11
N LEU A 10 33.64 26.06 21.36
CA LEU A 10 33.02 24.74 21.30
C LEU A 10 32.54 24.49 19.85
N THR A 11 33.28 23.69 19.09
CA THR A 11 32.91 23.30 17.73
C THR A 11 31.95 22.11 17.81
N ALA A 12 30.64 22.34 17.63
CA ALA A 12 29.66 21.28 17.51
C ALA A 12 29.73 20.67 16.10
N ALA A 13 30.25 19.45 15.98
CA ALA A 13 30.20 18.67 14.75
C ALA A 13 28.82 18.03 14.60
N ALA A 14 28.03 18.49 13.63
CA ALA A 14 26.79 17.85 13.24
C ALA A 14 27.12 16.64 12.35
N PHE A 15 26.96 15.43 12.89
CA PHE A 15 27.01 14.20 12.10
C PHE A 15 25.67 14.01 11.39
N ALA A 16 25.65 14.27 10.08
CA ALA A 16 24.55 13.86 9.22
C ALA A 16 24.72 12.36 8.88
N PHE A 17 23.96 11.50 9.56
CA PHE A 17 23.79 10.11 9.15
C PHE A 17 22.89 10.07 7.91
N ALA A 18 23.48 10.00 6.72
CA ALA A 18 22.78 9.59 5.52
C ALA A 18 22.77 8.05 5.47
N ALA A 19 21.74 7.43 6.02
CA ALA A 19 21.50 6.00 5.81
C ALA A 19 20.96 5.82 4.38
N GLY A 20 21.82 5.37 3.47
CA GLY A 20 21.39 4.91 2.16
C GLY A 20 20.60 3.61 2.31
N LEU A 21 19.28 3.69 2.13
CA LEU A 21 18.42 2.51 2.03
C LEU A 21 18.60 1.92 0.63
N ALA A 22 19.40 0.85 0.55
CA ALA A 22 19.41 -0.01 -0.63
C ALA A 22 18.01 -0.64 -0.76
N HIS A 23 17.28 -0.26 -1.82
CA HIS A 23 16.02 -0.89 -2.18
C HIS A 23 16.31 -2.08 -3.07
N ALA A 24 16.03 -3.28 -2.57
CA ALA A 24 15.96 -4.46 -3.41
C ALA A 24 14.66 -4.39 -4.21
N ASP A 25 14.78 -4.37 -5.53
CA ASP A 25 13.66 -4.50 -6.46
C ASP A 25 13.03 -5.88 -6.26
N ILE A 26 11.79 -5.93 -5.79
CA ILE A 26 11.04 -7.18 -5.69
C ILE A 26 10.46 -7.46 -7.08
N THR A 27 11.29 -8.03 -7.97
CA THR A 27 10.85 -8.51 -9.29
C THR A 27 10.70 -10.03 -9.26
N GLY A 28 9.46 -10.50 -9.06
CA GLY A 28 9.11 -11.91 -9.20
C GLY A 28 7.59 -12.10 -9.30
N PRO A 29 7.07 -12.99 -10.17
CA PRO A 29 5.64 -13.19 -10.41
C PRO A 29 4.86 -13.85 -9.25
N ALA A 30 5.47 -13.95 -8.07
CA ALA A 30 4.86 -14.43 -6.82
C ALA A 30 5.00 -13.43 -5.67
N ALA A 31 5.43 -12.20 -5.95
CA ALA A 31 5.51 -11.13 -4.97
C ALA A 31 4.08 -10.66 -4.67
N GLY A 32 3.71 -10.65 -3.39
CA GLY A 32 2.48 -10.02 -2.95
C GLY A 32 2.45 -8.53 -3.24
N LEU A 33 1.39 -7.88 -2.78
CA LEU A 33 1.26 -6.44 -2.94
C LEU A 33 1.88 -5.72 -1.74
N TYR A 34 3.00 -5.05 -1.94
CA TYR A 34 3.69 -4.34 -0.88
C TYR A 34 3.65 -2.83 -1.08
N SER A 35 3.49 -2.10 0.02
CA SER A 35 3.53 -0.65 0.02
C SER A 35 4.93 -0.13 -0.37
N PRO A 36 5.04 0.80 -1.34
CA PRO A 36 6.33 1.27 -1.84
C PRO A 36 7.01 2.33 -0.95
N PHE A 37 6.31 2.90 0.04
CA PHE A 37 6.86 3.93 0.93
C PHE A 37 6.10 3.99 2.27
N ASP A 38 6.69 4.68 3.24
CA ASP A 38 6.07 4.90 4.54
C ASP A 38 4.91 5.89 4.45
N HIS A 39 3.90 5.68 5.30
CA HIS A 39 2.66 6.46 5.32
C HIS A 39 1.92 6.44 3.97
N ALA A 40 1.92 5.28 3.31
CA ALA A 40 1.19 5.12 2.06
C ALA A 40 -0.31 4.96 2.33
N SER A 41 -1.13 5.74 1.63
CA SER A 41 -2.54 5.45 1.45
C SER A 41 -2.72 4.56 0.23
N ALA A 42 -3.57 3.54 0.33
CA ALA A 42 -3.91 2.67 -0.79
C ALA A 42 -5.36 2.91 -1.23
N THR A 43 -5.56 3.14 -2.53
CA THR A 43 -6.88 3.24 -3.15
C THR A 43 -7.08 2.07 -4.09
N ILE A 44 -8.19 1.36 -3.91
CA ILE A 44 -8.60 0.23 -4.72
C ILE A 44 -9.62 0.73 -5.73
N THR A 45 -9.42 0.46 -7.03
CA THR A 45 -10.36 0.84 -8.09
C THR A 45 -10.82 -0.40 -8.83
N PHE A 46 -12.12 -0.62 -8.89
CA PHE A 46 -12.71 -1.73 -9.62
C PHE A 46 -12.48 -1.57 -11.13
N VAL A 47 -11.95 -2.60 -11.78
CA VAL A 47 -11.71 -2.60 -13.23
C VAL A 47 -12.85 -3.32 -13.95
N GLY A 48 -13.16 -4.54 -13.52
CA GLY A 48 -14.16 -5.36 -14.19
C GLY A 48 -14.22 -6.80 -13.65
N SER A 49 -15.06 -7.61 -14.28
CA SER A 49 -15.27 -9.03 -13.94
C SER A 49 -15.89 -9.76 -15.12
N SER A 50 -15.33 -10.93 -15.47
CA SER A 50 -15.97 -11.91 -16.38
C SER A 50 -16.58 -13.11 -15.66
N ALA A 51 -16.40 -13.20 -14.34
CA ALA A 51 -16.82 -14.33 -13.51
C ALA A 51 -18.23 -14.84 -13.82
N GLY A 52 -18.42 -16.16 -13.80
CA GLY A 52 -19.76 -16.74 -13.79
C GLY A 52 -20.48 -16.50 -12.45
N TYR A 53 -19.72 -16.42 -11.36
CA TYR A 53 -20.23 -16.34 -9.99
C TYR A 53 -20.31 -14.91 -9.44
N THR A 54 -21.06 -14.75 -8.34
CA THR A 54 -21.04 -13.50 -7.57
C THR A 54 -20.10 -13.67 -6.38
N GLY A 55 -19.15 -12.75 -6.24
CA GLY A 55 -18.25 -12.71 -5.11
C GLY A 55 -17.93 -11.30 -4.64
N GLU A 56 -17.39 -11.25 -3.43
CA GLU A 56 -17.08 -10.04 -2.70
C GLU A 56 -15.57 -9.96 -2.46
N LEU A 57 -15.01 -8.80 -2.77
CA LEU A 57 -13.65 -8.43 -2.41
C LEU A 57 -13.68 -7.73 -1.05
N ALA A 58 -12.83 -8.17 -0.14
CA ALA A 58 -12.60 -7.54 1.14
C ALA A 58 -11.11 -7.26 1.36
N TRP A 59 -10.79 -6.15 2.01
CA TRP A 59 -9.45 -5.87 2.52
C TRP A 59 -9.29 -6.53 3.90
N ILE A 60 -8.16 -7.22 4.10
CA ILE A 60 -7.81 -7.81 5.38
C ILE A 60 -6.81 -6.88 6.09
N SER A 61 -7.19 -6.40 7.27
CA SER A 61 -6.35 -5.46 8.04
C SER A 61 -5.13 -6.12 8.69
N SER A 62 -5.21 -7.41 9.02
CA SER A 62 -4.08 -8.20 9.50
C SER A 62 -4.31 -9.71 9.29
N ILE A 63 -3.23 -10.49 9.24
CA ILE A 63 -3.31 -11.95 9.10
C ILE A 63 -4.03 -12.59 10.31
N GLU A 64 -3.90 -11.99 11.49
CA GLU A 64 -4.48 -12.45 12.76
C GLU A 64 -5.99 -12.20 12.80
N ASP A 65 -6.40 -10.99 12.43
CA ASP A 65 -7.80 -10.60 12.32
C ASP A 65 -8.25 -10.73 10.86
N ARG A 66 -8.60 -11.97 10.50
CA ARG A 66 -9.18 -12.28 9.18
C ARG A 66 -10.57 -11.65 8.98
N SER A 67 -11.05 -10.77 9.86
CA SER A 67 -12.21 -9.94 9.54
C SER A 67 -11.83 -9.03 8.35
N GLY A 68 -12.61 -9.15 7.28
CA GLY A 68 -12.39 -8.39 6.06
C GLY A 68 -13.31 -7.18 6.05
N LEU A 69 -12.79 -6.01 5.69
CA LEU A 69 -13.61 -4.85 5.35
C LEU A 69 -14.08 -5.02 3.91
N PHE A 70 -15.39 -5.05 3.68
CA PHE A 70 -15.96 -5.11 2.34
C PHE A 70 -15.46 -3.94 1.48
N VAL A 71 -15.05 -4.24 0.25
CA VAL A 71 -14.57 -3.28 -0.74
C VAL A 71 -15.51 -3.24 -1.95
N PHE A 72 -15.68 -4.37 -2.65
CA PHE A 72 -16.48 -4.45 -3.88
C PHE A 72 -17.27 -5.74 -3.99
N ASN A 73 -18.33 -5.71 -4.79
CA ASN A 73 -19.05 -6.90 -5.26
C ASN A 73 -18.96 -6.96 -6.78
N ASN A 74 -18.44 -8.06 -7.33
CA ASN A 74 -18.11 -8.15 -8.76
C ASN A 74 -19.31 -8.06 -9.73
N LYS A 75 -20.55 -8.18 -9.23
CA LYS A 75 -21.78 -8.03 -10.03
C LYS A 75 -22.55 -6.74 -9.76
N GLN A 76 -22.19 -5.99 -8.71
CA GLN A 76 -22.88 -4.74 -8.34
C GLN A 76 -21.99 -3.51 -8.53
N SER A 77 -20.68 -3.68 -8.39
CA SER A 77 -19.69 -2.62 -8.64
C SER A 77 -19.55 -2.32 -10.12
N PHE A 78 -19.16 -1.08 -10.43
CA PHE A 78 -18.97 -0.61 -11.80
C PHE A 78 -17.52 -0.17 -12.03
N ALA A 79 -17.04 -0.30 -13.27
CA ALA A 79 -15.67 0.06 -13.62
C ALA A 79 -15.38 1.53 -13.25
N GLY A 80 -14.29 1.75 -12.53
CA GLY A 80 -13.88 3.06 -11.99
C GLY A 80 -14.38 3.36 -10.57
N GLU A 81 -15.28 2.54 -10.00
CA GLU A 81 -15.65 2.65 -8.58
C GLU A 81 -14.39 2.49 -7.72
N SER A 82 -14.21 3.35 -6.72
CA SER A 82 -12.99 3.41 -5.93
C SER A 82 -13.27 3.42 -4.43
N PHE A 83 -12.40 2.76 -3.68
CA PHE A 83 -12.44 2.67 -2.22
C PHE A 83 -11.03 2.89 -1.66
N THR A 84 -10.86 3.88 -0.78
CA THR A 84 -9.59 4.13 -0.10
C THR A 84 -9.57 3.38 1.23
N LEU A 85 -8.53 2.57 1.45
CA LEU A 85 -8.38 1.82 2.68
C LEU A 85 -8.20 2.78 3.87
N PRO A 86 -8.82 2.49 5.03
CA PRO A 86 -8.75 3.39 6.20
C PRO A 86 -7.42 3.31 6.97
N ALA A 87 -6.43 2.58 6.44
CA ALA A 87 -5.11 2.41 7.03
C ALA A 87 -4.03 3.14 6.23
N LEU A 88 -2.93 3.47 6.91
CA LEU A 88 -1.68 3.88 6.29
C LEU A 88 -0.68 2.74 6.43
N PHE A 89 0.04 2.46 5.35
CA PHE A 89 1.01 1.37 5.28
C PHE A 89 2.44 1.89 5.44
N ALA A 90 3.25 1.15 6.19
CA ALA A 90 4.70 1.32 6.21
C ALA A 90 5.31 0.80 4.89
N ARG A 91 6.53 1.22 4.57
CA ARG A 91 7.26 0.69 3.42
C ARG A 91 7.48 -0.81 3.59
N GLY A 92 7.18 -1.58 2.55
CA GLY A 92 7.32 -3.05 2.54
C GLY A 92 6.22 -3.77 3.34
N GLU A 93 5.25 -3.05 3.89
CA GLU A 93 4.07 -3.67 4.49
C GLU A 93 3.17 -4.24 3.40
N GLU A 94 2.67 -5.45 3.62
CA GLU A 94 1.84 -6.15 2.65
C GLU A 94 0.37 -5.74 2.76
N VAL A 95 -0.26 -5.45 1.63
CA VAL A 95 -1.70 -5.21 1.51
C VAL A 95 -2.39 -6.52 1.15
N LEU A 96 -3.26 -6.98 2.04
CA LEU A 96 -3.92 -8.28 1.93
C LEU A 96 -5.39 -8.17 1.52
N PHE A 97 -5.85 -9.10 0.70
CA PHE A 97 -7.23 -9.18 0.25
C PHE A 97 -7.81 -10.58 0.48
N ARG A 98 -9.12 -10.62 0.68
CA ARG A 98 -9.93 -11.83 0.57
C ARG A 98 -10.91 -11.66 -0.58
N TYR A 99 -11.07 -12.72 -1.35
CA TYR A 99 -12.20 -12.86 -2.26
C TYR A 99 -13.08 -14.02 -1.80
N GLU A 100 -14.39 -13.81 -1.75
CA GLU A 100 -15.36 -14.80 -1.31
C GLU A 100 -16.49 -14.92 -2.33
N VAL A 101 -16.70 -16.13 -2.84
CA VAL A 101 -17.83 -16.43 -3.73
C VAL A 101 -19.08 -16.63 -2.88
N ILE A 102 -19.98 -15.64 -2.91
CA ILE A 102 -21.20 -15.61 -2.10
C ILE A 102 -22.43 -16.19 -2.81
N ARG A 103 -22.36 -16.38 -4.14
CA ARG A 103 -23.45 -17.01 -4.92
C ARG A 103 -22.92 -17.78 -6.11
N GLY A 104 -23.37 -19.03 -6.22
CA GLY A 104 -23.04 -19.95 -7.31
C GLY A 104 -21.86 -20.89 -7.02
N GLY A 105 -21.13 -20.63 -5.94
CA GLY A 105 -20.04 -21.46 -5.41
C GLY A 105 -19.92 -21.33 -3.89
N LEU A 106 -18.89 -21.96 -3.31
CA LEU A 106 -18.58 -21.94 -1.85
C LEU A 106 -17.10 -21.67 -1.59
N ASP A 107 -16.39 -21.06 -2.54
CA ASP A 107 -14.96 -20.83 -2.44
C ASP A 107 -14.64 -19.48 -1.78
N SER A 108 -13.58 -19.47 -0.99
CA SER A 108 -12.97 -18.26 -0.44
C SER A 108 -11.45 -18.37 -0.51
N PHE A 109 -10.80 -17.26 -0.84
CA PHE A 109 -9.37 -17.18 -1.08
C PHE A 109 -8.80 -15.95 -0.39
N ALA A 110 -7.67 -16.12 0.30
CA ALA A 110 -6.93 -15.00 0.85
C ALA A 110 -5.59 -14.84 0.11
N SER A 111 -5.17 -13.60 -0.13
CA SER A 111 -3.99 -13.33 -0.94
C SER A 111 -2.68 -13.82 -0.31
N ASP A 112 -2.64 -14.06 1.00
CA ASP A 112 -1.51 -14.64 1.72
C ASP A 112 -1.47 -16.17 1.64
N THR A 113 -2.60 -16.86 1.84
CA THR A 113 -2.65 -18.33 1.88
C THR A 113 -2.96 -18.99 0.54
N ASP A 114 -3.71 -18.31 -0.31
CA ASP A 114 -4.18 -18.81 -1.61
C ASP A 114 -3.52 -18.01 -2.75
N ARG A 115 -2.21 -17.76 -2.63
CA ARG A 115 -1.41 -16.90 -3.54
C ARG A 115 -1.64 -17.21 -5.02
N ALA A 116 -1.81 -18.49 -5.36
CA ALA A 116 -2.05 -18.93 -6.73
C ALA A 116 -3.39 -18.48 -7.32
N GLN A 117 -4.35 -18.03 -6.49
CA GLN A 117 -5.64 -17.49 -6.95
C GLN A 117 -5.56 -15.99 -7.28
N PHE A 118 -4.42 -15.35 -7.01
CA PHE A 118 -4.22 -13.93 -7.23
C PHE A 118 -3.05 -13.70 -8.19
N ARG A 119 -3.21 -12.78 -9.15
CA ARG A 119 -2.15 -12.33 -10.04
C ARG A 119 -1.89 -10.85 -9.82
N PHE A 120 -0.71 -10.52 -9.31
CA PHE A 120 -0.25 -9.15 -9.10
C PHE A 120 0.63 -8.72 -10.29
N THR A 121 0.18 -7.71 -11.03
CA THR A 121 0.91 -7.16 -12.18
C THR A 121 1.24 -5.70 -11.90
N ALA A 122 2.53 -5.38 -11.70
CA ALA A 122 2.95 -3.99 -11.54
C ALA A 122 2.72 -3.21 -12.85
N ILE A 123 2.00 -2.09 -12.76
CA ILE A 123 1.84 -1.12 -13.85
C ILE A 123 2.92 -0.04 -13.72
N SER A 124 3.20 0.38 -12.49
CA SER A 124 4.26 1.33 -12.13
C SER A 124 4.75 1.04 -10.70
N GLU A 125 5.68 1.85 -10.18
CA GLU A 125 6.18 1.73 -8.80
C GLU A 125 5.07 1.90 -7.74
N THR A 126 3.97 2.58 -8.08
CA THR A 126 2.88 2.92 -7.16
C THR A 126 1.53 2.39 -7.60
N GLU A 127 1.47 1.58 -8.65
CA GLU A 127 0.22 1.07 -9.20
C GLU A 127 0.35 -0.39 -9.63
N TYR A 128 -0.62 -1.20 -9.22
CA TYR A 128 -0.71 -2.62 -9.55
C TYR A 128 -2.10 -2.93 -10.11
N LEU A 129 -2.16 -3.81 -11.10
CA LEU A 129 -3.37 -4.54 -11.48
C LEU A 129 -3.38 -5.86 -10.72
N VAL A 130 -4.49 -6.17 -10.07
CA VAL A 130 -4.72 -7.42 -9.36
C VAL A 130 -5.87 -8.15 -10.02
N GLY A 131 -5.58 -9.34 -10.53
CA GLY A 131 -6.57 -10.29 -11.04
C GLY A 131 -6.80 -11.42 -10.05
N VAL A 132 -8.01 -11.97 -10.02
CA VAL A 132 -8.45 -13.04 -9.12
C VAL A 132 -9.13 -14.13 -9.93
N GLU A 133 -8.91 -15.40 -9.54
CA GLU A 133 -9.69 -16.56 -9.97
C GLU A 133 -10.84 -16.84 -8.99
N ASP A 134 -12.05 -17.10 -9.48
CA ASP A 134 -13.21 -17.43 -8.64
C ASP A 134 -13.38 -18.95 -8.37
N ILE A 135 -12.69 -19.79 -9.15
CA ILE A 135 -12.65 -21.25 -8.99
C ILE A 135 -11.26 -21.69 -8.57
N ARG A 136 -11.20 -22.53 -7.52
CA ARG A 136 -9.93 -23.05 -7.00
C ARG A 136 -9.11 -23.75 -8.09
N LEU A 137 -7.96 -23.17 -8.43
CA LEU A 137 -6.96 -23.82 -9.29
C LEU A 137 -6.55 -25.22 -8.76
N PRO A 138 -6.30 -26.19 -9.66
CA PRO A 138 -6.19 -26.04 -11.12
C PRO A 138 -7.51 -26.23 -11.88
N ARG A 139 -8.68 -26.08 -11.22
CA ARG A 139 -9.98 -26.29 -11.89
C ARG A 139 -10.45 -25.08 -12.70
N GLY A 140 -10.04 -23.87 -12.32
CA GLY A 140 -10.25 -22.64 -13.09
C GLY A 140 -9.42 -22.61 -14.38
N ASP A 141 -9.66 -21.62 -15.23
CA ASP A 141 -8.97 -21.44 -16.51
C ASP A 141 -7.69 -20.59 -16.41
N ALA A 142 -7.39 -20.03 -15.22
CA ALA A 142 -6.14 -19.33 -14.92
C ALA A 142 -5.92 -18.06 -15.77
N ASP A 143 -7.00 -17.40 -16.18
CA ASP A 143 -6.97 -16.13 -16.91
C ASP A 143 -6.97 -14.89 -15.98
N TYR A 144 -7.36 -15.07 -14.71
CA TYR A 144 -7.40 -14.13 -13.60
C TYR A 144 -8.26 -12.89 -13.86
N ASN A 145 -9.28 -13.02 -14.72
CA ASN A 145 -10.21 -11.92 -15.03
C ASN A 145 -11.59 -12.08 -14.36
N ASP A 146 -11.76 -13.08 -13.50
CA ASP A 146 -13.01 -13.27 -12.76
C ASP A 146 -13.33 -12.04 -11.90
N VAL A 147 -12.31 -11.44 -11.29
CA VAL A 147 -12.35 -10.07 -10.73
C VAL A 147 -11.02 -9.37 -10.97
N GLU A 148 -11.09 -8.15 -11.50
CA GLU A 148 -9.94 -7.28 -11.68
C GLU A 148 -10.12 -5.97 -10.92
N PHE A 149 -9.08 -5.55 -10.21
CA PHE A 149 -9.03 -4.24 -9.56
C PHE A 149 -7.61 -3.68 -9.60
N ARG A 150 -7.50 -2.36 -9.58
CA ARG A 150 -6.22 -1.66 -9.43
C ARG A 150 -6.00 -1.26 -8.00
N VAL A 151 -4.75 -1.25 -7.59
CA VAL A 151 -4.31 -0.66 -6.32
C VAL A 151 -3.30 0.44 -6.60
N SER A 152 -3.63 1.65 -6.17
CA SER A 152 -2.77 2.83 -6.30
C SER A 152 -2.31 3.31 -4.92
N PHE A 153 -1.02 3.51 -4.77
CA PHE A 153 -0.40 4.04 -3.56
C PHE A 153 -0.12 5.54 -3.70
N ALA A 154 -0.43 6.31 -2.65
CA ALA A 154 -0.09 7.72 -2.56
C ALA A 154 0.56 8.02 -1.20
N GLN A 155 1.64 8.79 -1.19
CA GLN A 155 2.33 9.15 0.06
C GLN A 155 1.55 10.24 0.78
N VAL A 156 1.19 10.00 2.05
CA VAL A 156 0.54 10.99 2.90
C VAL A 156 1.59 11.71 3.73
N PRO A 157 1.77 13.03 3.59
CA PRO A 157 2.72 13.78 4.40
C PRO A 157 2.44 13.64 5.89
N THR A 158 3.48 13.38 6.69
CA THR A 158 3.32 13.30 8.15
C THR A 158 2.97 14.68 8.70
N PRO A 159 2.00 14.81 9.62
CA PRO A 159 1.57 16.12 10.14
C PRO A 159 2.71 16.99 10.70
N GLY A 160 3.76 16.36 11.24
CA GLY A 160 4.94 17.06 11.77
C GLY A 160 5.76 17.80 10.71
N SER A 161 5.79 17.30 9.46
CA SER A 161 6.51 17.97 8.36
C SER A 161 5.84 19.28 7.94
N LEU A 162 4.51 19.35 8.00
CA LEU A 162 3.76 20.58 7.74
C LEU A 162 3.96 21.63 8.85
N ALA A 163 4.06 21.18 10.10
CA ALA A 163 4.31 22.07 11.24
C ALA A 163 5.68 22.76 11.16
N LEU A 164 6.73 22.05 10.74
CA LEU A 164 8.08 22.60 10.59
C LEU A 164 8.19 23.65 9.46
N LEU A 165 7.48 23.45 8.35
CA LEU A 165 7.37 24.45 7.28
C LEU A 165 6.69 25.74 7.77
N GLY A 166 5.63 25.61 8.58
CA GLY A 166 4.94 26.75 9.18
C GLY A 166 5.80 27.54 10.17
N LEU A 167 6.60 26.85 10.98
CA LEU A 167 7.51 27.50 11.95
C LEU A 167 8.72 28.14 11.27
N GLY A 168 9.28 27.53 10.22
CA GLY A 168 10.38 28.09 9.44
C GLY A 168 10.01 29.43 8.77
N GLY A 169 8.78 29.56 8.27
CA GLY A 169 8.28 30.81 7.69
C GLY A 169 8.15 31.97 8.67
N LEU A 170 7.90 31.69 9.96
CA LEU A 170 7.81 32.70 11.02
C LEU A 170 9.19 33.21 11.46
N CYS A 171 10.24 32.40 11.37
CA CYS A 171 11.59 32.80 11.79
C CYS A 171 12.36 33.64 10.75
N VAL A 172 11.96 33.65 9.47
CA VAL A 172 12.66 34.42 8.42
C VAL A 172 12.21 35.89 8.38
N ARG A 173 11.14 36.27 9.07
CA ARG A 173 10.63 37.65 9.07
C ARG A 173 11.18 38.50 10.23
N ARG A 174 12.50 38.61 10.34
CA ARG A 174 13.13 39.66 11.18
C ARG A 174 14.54 40.02 10.73
N LYS A 175 14.63 41.01 9.84
CA LYS A 175 15.68 42.05 9.82
C LYS A 175 15.17 43.20 8.95
N ARG A 176 14.63 44.22 9.61
CA ARG A 176 14.64 45.62 9.13
C ARG A 176 15.85 46.28 9.75
#